data_AF-A0A378AUJ1-F1
#
_entry.id   AF-A0A378AUJ1-F1
#
_cell.length_a   1.000
_cell.length_b   1.000
_cell.length_c   1.000
_cell.angle_alpha   90.00
_cell.angle_beta   90.00
_cell.angle_gamma   90.00
#
_symmetry.space_group_name_H-M   'P 1'
#
loop_
_entity.id
_entity.type
_entity.pdbx_description
1 polymer ?
#
loop_
_entity_poly.entity_id
_entity_poly.type
_entity_poly.pdbx_seq_one_letter_code
_entity_poly.pdbx_strand_id
1 'polypeptide(L)'
;MERTRELFAKSLGYAKPQTQGDYAIARHFLQHEASAAAPYLVFLHATTRDDKHWPETRWQELLDLLADSGVHIKLPWGAPARRGAGEAAGGRPGVC
;
A
#
# COMPACT_ATOMS: atom_id res chain seq x y z
N MET A 1 9.85 14.37 6.88
CA MET A 1 11.20 13.75 6.95
C MET A 1 12.33 14.76 6.98
N GLU A 2 12.23 15.85 6.23
CA GLU A 2 13.35 16.80 6.08
C GLU A 2 13.74 17.54 7.37
N ARG A 3 12.76 17.79 8.24
CA ARG A 3 12.97 18.32 9.61
C ARG A 3 13.71 17.33 10.51
N THR A 4 13.36 16.04 10.44
CA THR A 4 14.03 14.98 11.21
C THR A 4 15.49 14.81 10.76
N ARG A 5 15.76 14.80 9.45
CA ARG A 5 17.13 14.70 8.92
C ARG A 5 18.02 15.87 9.36
N GLU A 6 17.45 17.08 9.41
CA GLU A 6 18.17 18.27 9.89
C GLU A 6 18.47 18.20 11.39
N LEU A 7 17.51 17.73 12.19
CA LEU A 7 17.72 17.51 13.62
C LEU A 7 18.92 16.57 13.86
N PHE A 8 18.96 15.41 13.19
CA PHE A 8 20.05 14.45 13.36
C PHE A 8 21.40 15.01 12.89
N ALA A 9 21.44 15.71 11.76
CA ALA A 9 22.66 16.34 11.26
C ALA A 9 23.24 17.35 12.26
N LYS A 10 22.39 18.22 12.83
CA LYS A 10 22.81 19.19 13.85
C LYS A 10 23.21 18.54 15.17
N SER A 11 22.45 17.54 15.63
CA SER A 11 22.71 16.85 16.89
C SER A 11 23.97 15.97 16.86
N LEU A 12 24.29 15.36 15.71
CA LEU A 12 25.44 14.46 15.54
C LEU A 12 26.64 15.14 14.86
N GLY A 13 26.54 16.44 14.56
CA GLY A 13 27.68 17.25 14.08
C GLY A 13 28.13 16.96 12.66
N TYR A 14 27.24 16.51 11.77
CA TYR A 14 27.57 16.29 10.36
C TYR A 14 26.74 17.16 9.42
N ALA A 15 27.26 17.42 8.22
CA ALA A 15 26.55 18.18 7.22
C ALA A 15 25.36 17.38 6.66
N LYS A 16 24.16 17.97 6.71
CA LYS A 16 22.95 17.36 6.16
C LYS A 16 23.11 17.13 4.65
N PRO A 17 22.94 15.89 4.14
CA PRO A 17 22.98 15.62 2.71
C PRO A 17 21.86 16.35 1.96
N GLN A 18 22.18 16.92 0.80
CA GLN A 18 21.21 17.60 -0.08
C GLN A 18 20.40 16.61 -0.95
N THR A 19 20.78 15.34 -0.93
CA THR A 19 20.06 14.28 -1.64
C THR A 19 18.71 13.99 -0.97
N GLN A 20 17.78 13.40 -1.74
CA GLN A 20 16.50 12.92 -1.21
C GLN A 20 16.74 11.88 -0.10
N GLY A 21 15.91 11.90 0.93
CA GLY A 21 16.03 10.97 2.05
C GLY A 21 15.80 9.52 1.60
N ASP A 22 16.72 8.65 1.97
CA ASP A 22 16.60 7.21 1.79
C ASP A 22 16.10 6.56 3.08
N TYR A 23 14.96 5.86 3.01
CA TYR A 23 14.45 5.06 4.14
C TYR A 23 15.26 3.79 4.35
N ALA A 24 15.95 3.32 3.32
CA ALA A 24 16.81 2.14 3.31
C ALA A 24 16.15 0.84 3.78
N ILE A 25 14.81 0.76 3.75
CA ILE A 25 14.04 -0.42 4.15
C ILE A 25 13.73 -1.39 3.00
N ALA A 26 13.71 -0.91 1.75
CA ALA A 26 13.29 -1.69 0.58
C ALA A 26 14.10 -2.99 0.42
N ARG A 27 15.41 -2.93 0.68
CA ARG A 27 16.34 -4.08 0.62
C ARG A 27 15.95 -5.26 1.52
N HIS A 28 15.22 -5.03 2.61
CA HIS A 28 14.76 -6.12 3.48
C HIS A 28 13.65 -6.95 2.83
N PHE A 29 12.93 -6.39 1.86
CA PHE A 29 11.85 -7.09 1.16
C PHE A 29 12.36 -7.81 -0.11
N LEU A 30 13.49 -7.39 -0.67
CA LEU A 30 14.10 -8.02 -1.86
C LEU A 30 14.69 -9.41 -1.58
N GLN A 31 15.08 -9.70 -0.34
CA GLN A 31 15.60 -11.03 0.04
C GLN A 31 14.50 -12.09 0.18
N HIS A 32 13.25 -11.65 0.29
CA HIS A 32 12.05 -12.48 0.46
C HIS A 32 11.28 -12.67 -0.86
N GLU A 33 11.96 -12.66 -2.00
CA GLU A 33 11.33 -13.00 -3.27
C GLU A 33 11.08 -14.51 -3.35
N ALA A 34 9.98 -14.94 -2.73
CA ALA A 34 9.27 -16.12 -3.18
C ALA A 34 8.84 -15.88 -4.63
N SER A 35 9.61 -16.45 -5.57
CA SER A 35 9.29 -16.69 -6.98
C SER A 35 8.50 -15.56 -7.67
N ALA A 36 9.21 -14.63 -8.34
CA ALA A 36 8.71 -13.71 -9.38
C ALA A 36 7.18 -13.60 -9.43
N ALA A 37 6.58 -12.95 -8.43
CA ALA A 37 5.14 -12.82 -8.34
C ALA A 37 4.63 -12.09 -9.58
N ALA A 38 3.58 -12.61 -10.22
CA ALA A 38 2.94 -11.96 -11.36
C ALA A 38 2.62 -10.50 -11.01
N PRO A 39 2.75 -9.54 -11.94
CA PRO A 39 2.52 -8.12 -11.66
C PRO A 39 1.12 -7.91 -11.07
N TYR A 40 1.05 -7.15 -9.97
CA TYR A 40 -0.20 -6.88 -9.26
C TYR A 40 -0.24 -5.46 -8.71
N LEU A 41 -1.45 -4.97 -8.45
CA LEU A 41 -1.73 -3.71 -7.77
C LEU A 41 -2.18 -3.97 -6.33
N VAL A 42 -1.94 -3.00 -5.45
CA VAL A 42 -2.42 -3.04 -4.06
C VAL A 42 -3.27 -1.82 -3.82
N PHE A 43 -4.54 -2.01 -3.44
CA PHE A 43 -5.42 -0.90 -3.09
C PHE A 43 -5.48 -0.74 -1.57
N LEU A 44 -4.94 0.38 -1.08
CA LEU A 44 -4.93 0.72 0.33
C LEU A 44 -6.19 1.54 0.67
N HIS A 45 -7.28 0.83 1.00
CA HIS A 45 -8.57 1.45 1.32
C HIS A 45 -8.74 1.81 2.80
N ALA A 46 -7.89 1.27 3.69
CA ALA A 46 -8.07 1.38 5.13
C ALA A 46 -7.37 2.66 5.65
N THR A 47 -8.15 3.56 6.24
CA THR A 47 -7.63 4.77 6.89
C THR A 47 -8.37 4.97 8.23
N THR A 48 -7.78 5.72 9.15
CA THR A 48 -8.32 5.90 10.51
C THR A 48 -9.36 7.00 10.63
N ARG A 49 -9.51 7.85 9.60
CA ARG A 49 -10.47 8.96 9.61
C ARG A 49 -11.46 8.82 8.47
N ASP A 50 -12.74 8.96 8.78
CA ASP A 50 -13.87 8.79 7.86
C ASP A 50 -13.82 9.75 6.66
N ASP A 51 -13.41 11.00 6.88
CA ASP A 51 -13.29 12.03 5.83
C ASP A 51 -12.19 11.75 4.80
N LYS A 52 -11.29 10.80 5.08
CA LYS A 52 -10.25 10.35 4.17
C LYS A 52 -10.60 9.07 3.43
N HIS A 53 -11.74 8.46 3.75
CA HIS A 53 -12.19 7.29 3.02
C HIS A 53 -12.69 7.71 1.65
N TRP A 54 -12.22 7.01 0.63
CA TRP A 54 -12.85 7.09 -0.66
C TRP A 54 -14.14 6.26 -0.63
N PRO A 55 -15.28 6.80 -1.12
CA PRO A 55 -16.54 6.05 -1.11
C PRO A 55 -16.38 4.70 -1.79
N GLU A 56 -17.02 3.67 -1.24
CA GLU A 56 -16.92 2.30 -1.74
C GLU A 56 -17.32 2.18 -3.22
N THR A 57 -18.34 2.93 -3.64
CA THR A 57 -18.79 2.98 -5.04
C THR A 57 -17.67 3.39 -6.00
N ARG A 58 -16.77 4.26 -5.56
CA ARG A 58 -15.64 4.69 -6.38
C ARG A 58 -14.54 3.64 -6.47
N TRP A 59 -14.33 2.85 -5.41
CA TRP A 59 -13.47 1.67 -5.48
C TRP A 59 -14.04 0.64 -6.46
N GLN A 60 -15.36 0.42 -6.46
CA GLN A 60 -16.03 -0.47 -7.41
C GLN A 60 -15.87 0.02 -8.86
N GLU A 61 -16.13 1.31 -9.12
CA GLU A 61 -15.90 1.93 -10.44
C GLU A 61 -14.47 1.69 -10.93
N LEU A 62 -13.46 1.85 -10.05
CA LEU A 62 -12.06 1.64 -10.40
C LEU A 62 -11.75 0.16 -10.69
N LEU A 63 -12.34 -0.77 -9.95
CA LEU A 63 -12.21 -2.21 -10.21
C LEU A 63 -12.81 -2.58 -11.57
N ASP A 64 -13.97 -2.02 -11.91
CA ASP A 64 -14.62 -2.28 -13.20
C ASP A 64 -13.79 -1.74 -14.37
N LEU A 65 -13.18 -0.56 -14.24
CA LEU A 65 -12.27 -0.01 -15.25
C LEU A 65 -11.03 -0.88 -15.49
N LEU A 66 -10.61 -1.64 -14.48
CA LEU A 66 -9.43 -2.51 -14.54
C LEU A 66 -9.76 -3.97 -14.81
N ALA A 67 -11.05 -4.34 -14.91
CA ALA A 67 -11.49 -5.73 -15.03
C ALA A 67 -10.88 -6.45 -16.24
N ASP A 68 -10.77 -5.75 -17.38
CA ASP A 68 -10.24 -6.32 -18.63
C ASP A 68 -8.74 -6.07 -18.82
N SER A 69 -8.06 -5.46 -17.84
CA SER A 69 -6.63 -5.11 -17.94
C SER A 69 -5.69 -6.31 -17.74
N GLY A 70 -6.20 -7.43 -17.25
CA GLY A 70 -5.41 -8.62 -16.92
C GLY A 70 -4.51 -8.44 -15.68
N VAL A 71 -4.66 -7.34 -14.94
CA VAL A 71 -3.86 -7.04 -13.74
C VAL A 71 -4.55 -7.59 -12.50
N HIS A 72 -3.78 -8.28 -11.65
CA HIS A 72 -4.29 -8.77 -10.36
C HIS A 72 -4.30 -7.64 -9.32
N ILE A 73 -5.36 -7.55 -8.51
CA ILE A 73 -5.52 -6.51 -7.48
C ILE A 73 -5.63 -7.18 -6.12
N LYS A 74 -4.78 -6.79 -5.16
CA LYS A 74 -4.78 -7.30 -3.78
C LYS A 74 -5.31 -6.24 -2.80
N LEU A 75 -6.15 -6.68 -1.86
CA LEU A 75 -6.76 -5.84 -0.82
C LEU A 75 -6.22 -6.22 0.57
N PRO A 76 -5.23 -5.51 1.12
CA PRO A 76 -4.70 -5.81 2.43
C PRO A 76 -5.64 -5.34 3.54
N TRP A 77 -5.72 -6.13 4.60
CA TRP A 77 -6.48 -5.82 5.82
C TRP A 77 -5.59 -6.02 7.05
N GLY A 78 -5.70 -5.12 8.03
CA GLY A 78 -4.94 -5.16 9.28
C GLY A 78 -5.84 -5.57 10.45
N ALA A 79 -5.52 -6.71 11.09
CA ALA A 79 -6.15 -7.29 12.27
C ALA A 79 -7.51 -8.02 12.08
N PRO A 80 -7.78 -9.09 12.86
CA PRO A 80 -9.01 -9.88 12.78
C PRO A 80 -10.16 -9.14 13.50
N ALA A 81 -10.61 -8.02 12.94
CA ALA A 81 -11.75 -7.27 13.47
C ALA A 81 -12.56 -6.60 12.34
N ARG A 82 -12.89 -7.35 11.29
CA ARG A 82 -14.14 -7.20 10.51
C ARG A 82 -14.35 -8.39 9.57
N ARG A 83 -14.59 -9.58 10.14
CA ARG A 83 -15.30 -10.64 9.41
C ARG A 83 -16.78 -10.28 9.33
N GLY A 84 -17.10 -9.26 8.55
CA GLY A 84 -18.48 -8.78 8.39
C GLY A 84 -18.76 -8.01 7.10
N ALA A 85 -17.78 -7.84 6.21
CA ALA A 85 -18.00 -7.28 4.88
C ALA A 85 -17.00 -7.82 3.84
N GLY A 86 -16.50 -9.05 4.06
CA GLY A 86 -15.67 -9.78 3.08
C GLY A 86 -16.44 -10.89 2.35
N GLU A 87 -17.75 -10.99 2.60
CA GLU A 87 -18.60 -12.07 2.11
C GLU A 87 -19.81 -11.49 1.36
N ALA A 88 -19.53 -10.65 0.37
CA ALA A 88 -20.50 -10.20 -0.64
C ALA A 88 -19.85 -9.87 -2.00
N ALA A 89 -18.61 -10.35 -2.23
CA ALA A 89 -17.98 -10.38 -3.55
C ALA A 89 -17.54 -11.81 -3.91
N GLY A 90 -18.24 -12.81 -3.38
CA GLY A 90 -18.12 -14.22 -3.81
C GLY A 90 -18.96 -14.44 -5.07
N GLY A 91 -18.50 -13.92 -6.21
CA GLY A 91 -19.22 -14.07 -7.48
C GLY A 91 -18.41 -13.86 -8.76
N ARG A 92 -17.13 -13.49 -8.69
CA ARG A 92 -16.26 -13.39 -9.86
C ARG A 92 -14.97 -14.17 -9.62
N PRO A 93 -14.74 -15.28 -10.32
CA PRO A 93 -13.48 -16.00 -10.23
C PRO A 93 -12.41 -15.12 -10.90
N GLY A 94 -11.44 -14.61 -10.14
CA GLY A 94 -10.35 -13.83 -10.72
C GLY A 94 -9.72 -12.75 -9.85
N VAL A 95 -10.11 -12.60 -8.58
CA VAL A 95 -9.46 -11.66 -7.67
C VAL A 95 -9.13 -12.40 -6.37
N CYS A 96 -7.84 -12.72 -6.19
CA CYS A 96 -7.25 -13.18 -4.94
C CYS A 96 -6.80 -11.98 -4.11
#